data_AF-A0A7Y7TYR5-F1
#
_entry.id   AF-A0A7Y7TYR5-F1
#
_cell.length_a   1.000
_cell.length_b   1.000
_cell.length_c   1.000
_cell.angle_alpha   90.00
_cell.angle_beta   90.00
_cell.angle_gamma   90.00
#
_symmetry.space_group_name_H-M   'P 1'
#
loop_
_entity.id
_entity.type
_entity.pdbx_description
1 polymer ?
#
loop_
_entity_poly.entity_id
_entity_poly.type
_entity_poly.pdbx_seq_one_letter_code
_entity_poly.pdbx_strand_id
1 'polypeptide(L)'
;MKIENIKKYGFGISLILFPVMLLLGFLMHPHLLKLEALQTVEQLVARFHNQPLYHIGHLIVMFDVPVIMIFIISVMNVLKGQGKQLGFWGGIIGLFGAFILAVDKGSLCLVLSAFDTLPEDQFQKFVPFLSVIVNKAGLLWVVWLLPLLTIGASIQALGLRKERFISKWQTACIITGLLLLNNPDIEFISSIGASLMCAGYIPWGVRILQGRMRCTSITCPIFESKKDKDFKCKIAC
;
A
#
# COMPACT_ATOMS: atom_id res chain seq x y z
N MET A 1 28.32 4.67 -1.49
CA MET A 1 27.36 3.54 -1.34
C MET A 1 27.09 2.96 -2.72
N LYS A 2 27.13 1.63 -2.92
CA LYS A 2 26.86 1.03 -4.23
C LYS A 2 25.37 1.04 -4.59
N ILE A 3 25.04 1.10 -5.88
CA ILE A 3 23.64 1.14 -6.35
C ILE A 3 22.86 -0.12 -5.96
N GLU A 4 23.49 -1.29 -5.89
CA GLU A 4 22.82 -2.52 -5.46
C GLU A 4 22.39 -2.45 -3.99
N ASN A 5 23.21 -1.80 -3.14
CA ASN A 5 22.86 -1.58 -1.74
C ASN A 5 21.65 -0.64 -1.64
N ILE A 6 21.60 0.43 -2.44
CA ILE A 6 20.46 1.35 -2.47
C ILE A 6 19.18 0.60 -2.84
N LYS A 7 19.22 -0.23 -3.88
CA LYS A 7 18.06 -1.04 -4.30
C LYS A 7 17.63 -2.02 -3.21
N LYS A 8 18.58 -2.69 -2.55
CA LYS A 8 18.31 -3.62 -1.44
C LYS A 8 17.65 -2.90 -0.25
N TYR A 9 18.23 -1.77 0.18
CA TYR A 9 17.68 -0.98 1.28
C TYR A 9 16.31 -0.43 0.93
N GLY A 10 16.15 0.15 -0.27
CA GLY A 10 14.87 0.66 -0.75
C GLY A 10 13.79 -0.41 -0.73
N PHE A 11 14.08 -1.63 -1.21
CA PHE A 11 13.13 -2.73 -1.18
C PHE A 11 12.81 -3.24 0.23
N GLY A 12 13.82 -3.43 1.06
CA GLY A 12 13.63 -3.88 2.44
C GLY A 12 12.85 -2.88 3.29
N ILE A 13 13.16 -1.58 3.13
CA ILE A 13 12.47 -0.48 3.79
C ILE A 13 11.04 -0.36 3.26
N SER A 14 10.81 -0.46 1.94
CA SER A 14 9.46 -0.33 1.39
C SER A 14 8.53 -1.38 1.99
N LEU A 15 8.98 -2.63 2.12
CA LEU A 15 8.21 -3.73 2.73
C LEU A 15 7.80 -3.49 4.19
N ILE A 16 8.49 -2.60 4.89
CA ILE A 16 8.17 -2.24 6.27
C ILE A 16 7.31 -0.99 6.28
N LEU A 17 7.73 0.02 5.53
CA LEU A 17 7.20 1.36 5.60
C LEU A 17 5.79 1.43 5.01
N PHE A 18 5.51 0.79 3.86
CA PHE A 18 4.20 0.94 3.25
C PHE A 18 3.03 0.38 4.08
N PRO A 19 3.09 -0.86 4.62
CA PRO A 19 1.96 -1.35 5.39
C PRO A 19 1.77 -0.57 6.70
N VAL A 20 2.86 0.00 7.26
CA VAL A 20 2.81 0.87 8.44
C VAL A 20 2.17 2.21 8.12
N MET A 21 2.54 2.83 6.99
CA MET A 21 1.95 4.11 6.56
C MET A 21 0.46 3.96 6.26
N LEU A 22 0.03 2.87 5.61
CA LEU A 22 -1.39 2.55 5.43
C LEU A 22 -2.10 2.37 6.78
N LEU A 23 -1.52 1.61 7.70
CA LEU A 23 -2.11 1.39 9.03
C LEU A 23 -2.29 2.72 9.77
N LEU A 24 -1.27 3.57 9.78
CA LEU A 24 -1.34 4.90 10.39
C LEU A 24 -2.45 5.75 9.74
N GLY A 25 -2.54 5.75 8.41
CA GLY A 25 -3.60 6.47 7.69
C GLY A 25 -5.00 6.07 8.14
N PHE A 26 -5.26 4.77 8.28
CA PHE A 26 -6.57 4.29 8.77
C PHE A 26 -6.81 4.59 10.25
N LEU A 27 -5.80 4.42 11.12
CA LEU A 27 -5.92 4.70 12.54
C LEU A 27 -6.14 6.20 12.85
N MET A 28 -5.75 7.08 11.93
CA MET A 28 -5.93 8.54 12.06
C MET A 28 -7.31 9.03 11.60
N HIS A 29 -8.18 8.15 11.09
CA HIS A 29 -9.55 8.54 10.79
C HIS A 29 -10.37 8.76 12.06
N PRO A 30 -11.18 9.83 12.14
CA PRO A 30 -12.12 10.00 13.22
C PRO A 30 -13.18 8.90 13.15
N HIS A 31 -13.70 8.50 14.31
CA HIS A 31 -14.77 7.51 14.41
C HIS A 31 -14.44 6.11 13.85
N LEU A 32 -13.18 5.67 13.93
CA LEU A 32 -12.69 4.35 13.49
C LEU A 32 -13.63 3.16 13.80
N LEU A 33 -14.33 3.19 14.93
CA LEU A 33 -15.22 2.10 15.36
C LEU A 33 -16.63 2.14 14.77
N LYS A 34 -17.01 3.22 14.06
CA LYS A 34 -18.29 3.30 13.36
C LYS A 34 -18.19 2.49 12.07
N LEU A 35 -18.96 1.42 11.98
CA LEU A 35 -19.02 0.55 10.80
C LEU A 35 -19.95 1.13 9.72
N GLU A 36 -19.78 2.40 9.39
CA GLU A 36 -20.63 3.13 8.45
C GLU A 36 -19.85 3.48 7.19
N ALA A 37 -20.36 3.06 6.04
CA ALA A 37 -19.79 3.47 4.77
C ALA A 37 -20.10 4.96 4.48
N LEU A 38 -19.19 5.64 3.78
CA LEU A 38 -19.38 7.01 3.33
C LEU A 38 -20.42 7.05 2.21
N GLN A 39 -21.62 7.53 2.52
CA GLN A 39 -22.75 7.62 1.59
C GLN A 39 -23.35 9.02 1.48
N THR A 40 -23.15 9.88 2.48
CA THR A 40 -23.75 11.22 2.50
C THR A 40 -22.72 12.33 2.63
N VAL A 41 -23.14 13.54 2.28
CA VAL A 41 -22.32 14.76 2.41
C VAL A 41 -22.00 15.04 3.89
N GLU A 42 -22.97 14.84 4.78
CA GLU A 42 -22.82 15.06 6.21
C GLU A 42 -21.77 14.12 6.81
N GLN A 43 -21.76 12.86 6.36
CA GLN A 43 -20.73 11.90 6.75
C GLN A 43 -19.35 12.32 6.26
N LEU A 44 -19.24 12.88 5.04
CA LEU A 44 -17.97 13.38 4.52
C LEU A 44 -17.48 14.58 5.35
N VAL A 45 -18.33 15.59 5.54
CA VAL A 45 -18.01 16.80 6.32
C VAL A 45 -17.61 16.44 7.74
N ALA A 46 -18.33 15.53 8.40
CA ALA A 46 -17.99 15.09 9.75
C ALA A 46 -16.62 14.40 9.86
N ARG A 47 -16.10 13.83 8.76
CA ARG A 47 -14.79 13.18 8.73
C ARG A 47 -13.64 14.16 8.53
N PHE A 48 -13.81 15.24 7.77
CA PHE A 48 -12.69 16.14 7.42
C PHE A 48 -12.77 17.54 8.02
N HIS A 49 -13.95 18.12 8.23
CA HIS A 49 -14.10 19.53 8.64
C HIS A 49 -13.57 19.73 10.05
N ASN A 50 -12.60 20.63 10.21
CA ASN A 50 -11.86 20.85 11.47
C ASN A 50 -11.21 19.57 12.04
N GLN A 51 -10.85 18.60 11.19
CA GLN A 51 -10.23 17.33 11.60
C GLN A 51 -8.80 17.21 11.05
N PRO A 52 -7.79 17.81 11.70
CA PRO A 52 -6.41 17.82 11.19
C PRO A 52 -5.80 16.41 11.06
N LEU A 53 -6.20 15.46 11.92
CA LEU A 53 -5.73 14.08 11.85
C LEU A 53 -6.19 13.37 10.58
N TYR A 54 -7.41 13.65 10.10
CA TYR A 54 -7.92 13.10 8.84
C TYR A 54 -7.03 13.53 7.67
N HIS A 55 -6.70 14.82 7.60
CA HIS A 55 -5.84 15.39 6.54
C HIS A 55 -4.42 14.83 6.59
N ILE A 56 -3.81 14.77 7.78
CA ILE A 56 -2.46 14.20 7.94
C ILE A 56 -2.45 12.71 7.59
N GLY A 57 -3.48 11.95 7.98
CA GLY A 57 -3.61 10.55 7.63
C GLY A 57 -3.66 10.34 6.11
N HIS A 58 -4.44 11.13 5.39
CA HIS A 58 -4.49 11.08 3.93
C HIS A 58 -3.17 11.52 3.28
N LEU A 59 -2.48 12.51 3.86
CA LEU A 59 -1.17 12.94 3.40
C LEU A 59 -0.13 11.81 3.52
N ILE A 60 -0.13 11.09 4.64
CA ILE A 60 0.74 9.93 4.85
C ILE A 60 0.46 8.88 3.77
N VAL A 61 -0.81 8.52 3.54
CA VAL A 61 -1.16 7.52 2.51
C VAL A 61 -0.79 8.00 1.10
N MET A 62 -0.93 9.29 0.80
CA MET A 62 -0.48 9.85 -0.48
C MET A 62 1.04 9.66 -0.67
N PHE A 63 1.84 9.95 0.36
CA PHE A 63 3.30 9.72 0.34
C PHE A 63 3.69 8.25 0.40
N ASP A 64 2.76 7.37 0.74
CA ASP A 64 2.99 5.93 0.69
C ASP A 64 3.06 5.41 -0.76
N VAL A 65 2.43 6.08 -1.71
CA VAL A 65 2.37 5.61 -3.11
C VAL A 65 3.77 5.41 -3.73
N PRO A 66 4.74 6.34 -3.62
CA PRO A 66 6.12 6.09 -4.06
C PRO A 66 6.76 4.86 -3.38
N VAL A 67 6.47 4.62 -2.11
CA VAL A 67 7.00 3.46 -1.35
C VAL A 67 6.40 2.16 -1.88
N ILE A 68 5.09 2.14 -2.14
CA ILE A 68 4.38 1.04 -2.80
C ILE A 68 4.98 0.78 -4.20
N MET A 69 5.24 1.82 -4.99
CA MET A 69 5.83 1.66 -6.32
C MET A 69 7.21 1.02 -6.27
N ILE A 70 8.08 1.45 -5.34
CA ILE A 70 9.39 0.82 -5.10
C ILE A 70 9.21 -0.66 -4.76
N PHE A 71 8.27 -0.99 -3.88
CA PHE A 71 7.95 -2.38 -3.54
C PHE A 71 7.52 -3.19 -4.77
N ILE A 72 6.51 -2.72 -5.52
CA ILE A 72 5.93 -3.43 -6.66
C ILE A 72 7.00 -3.70 -7.74
N ILE A 73 7.78 -2.68 -8.10
CA ILE A 73 8.86 -2.80 -9.09
C ILE A 73 9.96 -3.74 -8.57
N SER A 74 10.30 -3.66 -7.28
CA SER A 74 11.29 -4.57 -6.69
C SER A 74 10.82 -6.02 -6.73
N VAL A 75 9.53 -6.29 -6.51
CA VAL A 75 8.96 -7.63 -6.66
C VAL A 75 9.04 -8.13 -8.11
N MET A 76 8.72 -7.29 -9.10
CA MET A 76 8.93 -7.61 -10.52
C MET A 76 10.38 -7.98 -10.83
N ASN A 77 11.33 -7.34 -10.15
CA ASN A 77 12.76 -7.54 -10.37
C ASN A 77 13.30 -8.81 -9.68
N VAL A 78 12.72 -9.26 -8.57
CA VAL A 78 13.16 -10.50 -7.91
C VAL A 78 12.52 -11.76 -8.46
N LEU A 79 11.29 -11.66 -8.99
CA LEU A 79 10.59 -12.80 -9.58
C LEU A 79 11.12 -13.09 -10.98
N LYS A 80 12.06 -14.03 -11.07
CA LYS A 80 12.70 -14.46 -12.33
C LYS A 80 12.41 -15.91 -12.70
N GLY A 81 11.94 -16.71 -11.74
CA GLY A 81 11.62 -18.12 -11.92
C GLY A 81 10.17 -18.35 -12.33
N GLN A 82 9.53 -19.30 -11.65
CA GLN A 82 8.17 -19.74 -11.99
C GLN A 82 7.09 -18.67 -11.71
N GLY A 83 7.41 -17.66 -10.91
CA GLY A 83 6.53 -16.54 -10.54
C GLY A 83 6.70 -15.32 -11.45
N LYS A 84 7.62 -15.31 -12.42
CA LYS A 84 7.92 -14.15 -13.27
C LYS A 84 6.69 -13.51 -13.95
N GLN A 85 5.77 -14.32 -14.44
CA GLN A 85 4.54 -13.84 -15.10
C GLN A 85 3.59 -13.16 -14.11
N LEU A 86 3.46 -13.74 -12.90
CA LEU A 86 2.68 -13.15 -11.81
C LEU A 86 3.33 -11.86 -11.32
N GLY A 87 4.67 -11.85 -11.22
CA GLY A 87 5.44 -10.65 -10.90
C GLY A 87 5.18 -9.51 -11.88
N PHE A 88 5.27 -9.80 -13.19
CA PHE A 88 5.09 -8.82 -14.25
C PHE A 88 3.66 -8.28 -14.33
N TRP A 89 2.66 -9.15 -14.53
CA TRP A 89 1.27 -8.72 -14.69
C TRP A 89 0.69 -8.14 -13.41
N GLY A 90 0.96 -8.78 -12.26
CA GLY A 90 0.60 -8.21 -10.96
C GLY A 90 1.28 -6.86 -10.72
N GLY A 91 2.51 -6.69 -11.22
CA GLY A 91 3.23 -5.43 -11.16
C GLY A 91 2.60 -4.31 -11.98
N ILE A 92 2.27 -4.58 -13.24
CA ILE A 92 1.57 -3.60 -14.11
C ILE A 92 0.24 -3.19 -13.47
N ILE A 93 -0.59 -4.16 -13.11
CA ILE A 93 -1.91 -3.93 -12.51
C ILE A 93 -1.76 -3.12 -11.21
N GLY A 94 -0.81 -3.52 -10.36
CA GLY A 94 -0.56 -2.86 -9.08
C GLY A 94 0.00 -1.43 -9.23
N LEU A 95 0.84 -1.17 -10.22
CA LEU A 95 1.35 0.19 -10.49
C LEU A 95 0.24 1.13 -10.96
N PHE A 96 -0.66 0.66 -11.84
CA PHE A 96 -1.86 1.42 -12.21
C PHE A 96 -2.72 1.68 -10.97
N GLY A 97 -2.97 0.67 -10.14
CA GLY A 97 -3.70 0.85 -8.88
C GLY A 97 -3.04 1.84 -7.91
N ALA A 98 -1.71 1.81 -7.77
CA ALA A 98 -0.96 2.75 -6.94
C ALA A 98 -1.08 4.19 -7.45
N PHE A 99 -1.06 4.38 -8.78
CA PHE A 99 -1.33 5.68 -9.38
C PHE A 99 -2.76 6.18 -9.06
N ILE A 100 -3.77 5.31 -9.17
CA ILE A 100 -5.15 5.67 -8.78
C ILE A 100 -5.25 6.00 -7.29
N LEU A 101 -4.52 5.29 -6.42
CA LEU A 101 -4.45 5.61 -4.99
C LEU A 101 -3.89 7.02 -4.75
N ALA A 102 -2.86 7.44 -5.50
CA ALA A 102 -2.35 8.81 -5.41
C ALA A 102 -3.38 9.85 -5.87
N VAL A 103 -4.13 9.56 -6.94
CA VAL A 103 -5.19 10.46 -7.42
C VAL A 103 -6.28 10.60 -6.37
N ASP A 104 -6.78 9.49 -5.83
CA ASP A 104 -7.82 9.47 -4.80
C ASP A 104 -7.36 10.20 -3.53
N LYS A 105 -6.30 9.72 -2.89
CA LYS A 105 -5.84 10.25 -1.59
C LYS A 105 -5.23 11.64 -1.70
N GLY A 106 -4.57 11.95 -2.82
CA GLY A 106 -4.10 13.29 -3.12
C GLY A 106 -5.27 14.28 -3.26
N SER A 107 -6.34 13.91 -3.96
CA SER A 107 -7.52 14.76 -4.08
C SER A 107 -8.22 14.97 -2.73
N LEU A 108 -8.49 13.89 -1.98
CA LEU A 108 -9.14 13.98 -0.66
C LEU A 108 -8.28 14.74 0.36
N CYS A 109 -6.96 14.58 0.32
CA CYS A 109 -6.07 15.33 1.21
C CYS A 109 -6.00 16.81 0.82
N LEU A 110 -5.61 17.13 -0.42
CA LEU A 110 -5.22 18.50 -0.79
C LEU A 110 -6.45 19.38 -1.05
N VAL A 111 -7.49 18.83 -1.68
CA VAL A 111 -8.68 19.60 -2.04
C VAL A 111 -9.56 19.83 -0.82
N LEU A 112 -9.83 18.79 -0.02
CA LEU A 112 -10.67 18.97 1.17
C LEU A 112 -9.96 19.79 2.24
N SER A 113 -8.65 19.62 2.45
CA SER A 113 -7.91 20.50 3.37
C SER A 113 -7.90 21.96 2.94
N ALA A 114 -7.88 22.25 1.63
CA ALA A 114 -8.00 23.62 1.15
C ALA A 114 -9.39 24.19 1.45
N PHE A 115 -10.46 23.43 1.21
CA PHE A 115 -11.82 23.87 1.52
C PHE A 115 -12.09 24.02 3.01
N ASP A 116 -11.40 23.25 3.86
CA ASP A 116 -11.45 23.36 5.32
C ASP A 116 -10.88 24.70 5.85
N THR A 117 -10.20 25.48 5.01
CA THR A 117 -9.71 26.82 5.37
C THR A 117 -10.74 27.94 5.15
N LEU A 118 -11.89 27.63 4.55
CA LEU A 118 -12.92 28.62 4.30
C LEU A 118 -13.51 29.15 5.62
N PRO A 119 -13.88 30.45 5.68
CA PRO A 119 -14.74 30.95 6.75
C PRO A 119 -16.05 30.14 6.83
N GLU A 120 -16.56 29.91 8.03
CA GLU A 120 -17.68 28.99 8.27
C GLU A 120 -18.93 29.34 7.43
N ASP A 121 -19.22 30.63 7.22
CA ASP A 121 -20.36 31.07 6.40
C ASP A 121 -20.21 30.70 4.91
N GLN A 122 -18.98 30.65 4.41
CA GLN A 122 -18.66 30.23 3.05
C GLN A 122 -18.60 28.70 2.96
N PHE A 123 -18.03 28.04 3.97
CA PHE A 123 -17.97 26.59 4.06
C PHE A 123 -19.37 25.98 4.01
N GLN A 124 -20.32 26.48 4.81
CA GLN A 124 -21.70 25.97 4.83
C GLN A 124 -22.42 26.14 3.49
N LYS A 125 -22.13 27.22 2.74
CA LYS A 125 -22.64 27.40 1.36
C LYS A 125 -22.00 26.44 0.37
N PHE A 126 -20.76 26.01 0.63
CA PHE A 126 -20.03 25.06 -0.19
C PHE A 126 -20.45 23.61 0.04
N VAL A 127 -20.82 23.23 1.28
CA VAL A 127 -21.17 21.85 1.67
C VAL A 127 -22.06 21.11 0.66
N PRO A 128 -23.18 21.67 0.14
CA PRO A 128 -24.05 20.94 -0.80
C PRO A 128 -23.32 20.46 -2.07
N PHE A 129 -22.29 21.18 -2.52
CA PHE A 129 -21.52 20.82 -3.71
C PHE A 129 -20.61 19.61 -3.49
N LEU A 130 -20.29 19.24 -2.24
CA LEU A 130 -19.54 18.02 -1.95
C LEU A 130 -20.28 16.74 -2.34
N SER A 131 -21.60 16.82 -2.59
CA SER A 131 -22.39 15.70 -3.11
C SER A 131 -21.82 15.15 -4.43
N VAL A 132 -21.19 15.97 -5.26
CA VAL A 132 -20.56 15.51 -6.51
C VAL A 132 -19.34 14.62 -6.26
N ILE A 133 -18.63 14.84 -5.14
CA ILE A 133 -17.50 14.01 -4.70
C ILE A 133 -18.02 12.69 -4.13
N VAL A 134 -19.02 12.75 -3.23
CA VAL A 134 -19.65 11.57 -2.64
C VAL A 134 -20.21 10.64 -3.74
N ASN A 135 -20.86 11.23 -4.74
CA ASN A 135 -21.44 10.50 -5.87
C ASN A 135 -20.39 10.10 -6.94
N LYS A 136 -19.11 10.44 -6.76
CA LYS A 136 -18.03 10.18 -7.71
C LYS A 136 -18.36 10.65 -9.14
N ALA A 137 -18.99 11.81 -9.26
CA ALA A 137 -19.49 12.34 -10.53
C ALA A 137 -18.34 12.77 -11.48
N GLY A 138 -18.64 12.84 -12.78
CA GLY A 138 -17.64 13.20 -13.80
C GLY A 138 -16.51 12.18 -13.87
N LEU A 139 -15.26 12.62 -13.98
CA LEU A 139 -14.08 11.75 -14.07
C LEU A 139 -13.68 11.07 -12.76
N LEU A 140 -14.33 11.41 -11.62
CA LEU A 140 -14.08 10.75 -10.33
C LEU A 140 -14.46 9.26 -10.35
N TRP A 141 -15.19 8.79 -11.36
CA TRP A 141 -15.42 7.36 -11.57
C TRP A 141 -14.11 6.56 -11.65
N VAL A 142 -12.97 7.18 -12.01
CA VAL A 142 -11.67 6.52 -12.06
C VAL A 142 -11.26 5.93 -10.71
N VAL A 143 -11.78 6.45 -9.59
CA VAL A 143 -11.55 5.92 -8.23
C VAL A 143 -12.07 4.48 -8.08
N TRP A 144 -13.03 4.04 -8.91
CA TRP A 144 -13.47 2.64 -8.95
C TRP A 144 -12.38 1.67 -9.40
N LEU A 145 -11.26 2.16 -9.94
CA LEU A 145 -10.09 1.36 -10.31
C LEU A 145 -9.11 1.15 -9.14
N LEU A 146 -9.36 1.70 -7.94
CA LEU A 146 -8.54 1.45 -6.75
C LEU A 146 -8.29 -0.06 -6.46
N PRO A 147 -9.27 -0.97 -6.65
CA PRO A 147 -9.04 -2.41 -6.44
C PRO A 147 -7.93 -3.02 -7.31
N LEU A 148 -7.51 -2.36 -8.40
CA LEU A 148 -6.35 -2.81 -9.18
C LEU A 148 -5.09 -2.91 -8.30
N LEU A 149 -4.91 -2.03 -7.30
CA LEU A 149 -3.76 -2.09 -6.40
C LEU A 149 -3.76 -3.41 -5.63
N THR A 150 -4.89 -3.75 -5.01
CA THR A 150 -5.03 -4.94 -4.16
C THR A 150 -4.96 -6.22 -4.99
N ILE A 151 -5.56 -6.23 -6.19
CA ILE A 151 -5.47 -7.33 -7.16
C ILE A 151 -4.01 -7.53 -7.59
N GLY A 152 -3.34 -6.47 -8.04
CA GLY A 152 -1.96 -6.53 -8.52
C GLY A 152 -0.97 -7.02 -7.46
N ALA A 153 -1.06 -6.44 -6.26
CA ALA A 153 -0.22 -6.84 -5.12
C ALA A 153 -0.51 -8.29 -4.67
N SER A 154 -1.78 -8.74 -4.74
CA SER A 154 -2.15 -10.13 -4.43
C SER A 154 -1.56 -11.12 -5.44
N ILE A 155 -1.60 -10.80 -6.73
CA ILE A 155 -0.96 -11.60 -7.79
C ILE A 155 0.55 -11.69 -7.54
N GLN A 156 1.20 -10.58 -7.18
CA GLN A 156 2.62 -10.57 -6.83
C GLN A 156 2.93 -11.41 -5.58
N ALA A 157 2.06 -11.38 -4.56
CA ALA A 157 2.20 -12.23 -3.37
C ALA A 157 2.14 -13.73 -3.72
N LEU A 158 1.27 -14.12 -4.65
CA LEU A 158 1.24 -15.49 -5.19
C LEU A 158 2.53 -15.84 -5.93
N GLY A 159 3.09 -14.90 -6.72
CA GLY A 159 4.39 -15.05 -7.36
C GLY A 159 5.52 -15.29 -6.35
N LEU A 160 5.57 -14.48 -5.29
CA LEU A 160 6.53 -14.60 -4.20
C LEU A 160 6.42 -15.93 -3.47
N ARG A 161 5.20 -16.42 -3.23
CA ARG A 161 4.96 -17.75 -2.67
C ARG A 161 5.47 -18.85 -3.59
N LYS A 162 5.19 -18.74 -4.89
CA LYS A 162 5.58 -19.74 -5.90
C LYS A 162 7.10 -19.90 -5.99
N GLU A 163 7.83 -18.80 -5.84
CA GLU A 163 9.30 -18.79 -5.79
C GLU A 163 9.88 -18.93 -4.36
N ARG A 164 9.04 -19.21 -3.36
CA ARG A 164 9.40 -19.47 -1.95
C ARG A 164 10.09 -18.30 -1.23
N PHE A 165 9.92 -17.06 -1.69
CA PHE A 165 10.40 -15.87 -0.97
C PHE A 165 9.63 -15.65 0.34
N ILE A 166 8.35 -16.02 0.37
CA ILE A 166 7.47 -15.90 1.54
C ILE A 166 6.73 -17.22 1.82
N SER A 167 6.36 -17.43 3.08
CA SER A 167 5.65 -18.63 3.52
C SER A 167 4.15 -18.60 3.14
N LYS A 168 3.46 -19.73 3.31
CA LYS A 168 2.00 -19.82 3.10
C LYS A 168 1.22 -18.88 4.02
N TRP A 169 1.61 -18.78 5.30
CA TRP A 169 0.94 -17.91 6.26
C TRP A 169 1.16 -16.43 5.90
N GLN A 170 2.38 -16.04 5.49
CA GLN A 170 2.65 -14.66 5.05
C GLN A 170 1.79 -14.31 3.83
N THR A 171 1.67 -15.25 2.89
CA THR A 171 0.82 -15.07 1.70
C THR A 171 -0.64 -14.89 2.09
N ALA A 172 -1.15 -15.68 3.05
CA ALA A 172 -2.52 -15.55 3.54
C ALA A 172 -2.74 -14.18 4.20
N CYS A 173 -1.86 -13.77 5.13
CA CYS A 173 -1.94 -12.46 5.77
C CYS A 173 -1.92 -11.31 4.75
N ILE A 174 -1.04 -11.37 3.75
CA ILE A 174 -0.93 -10.36 2.69
C ILE A 174 -2.23 -10.29 1.88
N ILE A 175 -2.68 -11.41 1.32
CA ILE A 175 -3.85 -11.42 0.42
C ILE A 175 -5.11 -11.06 1.19
N THR A 176 -5.34 -11.65 2.37
CA THR A 176 -6.49 -11.29 3.20
C THR A 176 -6.43 -9.82 3.59
N GLY A 177 -5.26 -9.31 3.99
CA GLY A 177 -5.08 -7.90 4.29
C GLY A 177 -5.48 -7.00 3.12
N LEU A 178 -4.92 -7.25 1.94
CA LEU A 178 -5.24 -6.52 0.71
C LEU A 178 -6.73 -6.60 0.32
N LEU A 179 -7.38 -7.74 0.51
CA LEU A 179 -8.81 -7.88 0.22
C LEU A 179 -9.67 -7.04 1.17
N LEU A 180 -9.31 -6.96 2.46
CA LEU A 180 -10.03 -6.13 3.43
C LEU A 180 -9.94 -4.64 3.08
N LEU A 181 -8.83 -4.19 2.47
CA LEU A 181 -8.65 -2.81 2.01
C LEU A 181 -9.61 -2.39 0.89
N ASN A 182 -10.27 -3.32 0.20
CA ASN A 182 -11.28 -2.99 -0.81
C ASN A 182 -12.60 -2.47 -0.21
N ASN A 183 -12.71 -2.44 1.12
CA ASN A 183 -13.81 -1.78 1.84
C ASN A 183 -13.28 -0.56 2.61
N PRO A 184 -12.73 0.46 1.91
CA PRO A 184 -12.04 1.57 2.56
C PRO A 184 -12.98 2.41 3.43
N ASP A 185 -14.28 2.37 3.15
CA ASP A 185 -15.27 3.18 3.86
C ASP A 185 -15.52 2.70 5.29
N ILE A 186 -15.12 1.47 5.62
CA ILE A 186 -15.15 0.90 6.97
C ILE A 186 -13.72 0.87 7.50
N GLU A 187 -13.33 1.92 8.22
CA GLU A 187 -11.94 2.15 8.63
C GLU A 187 -11.43 1.07 9.58
N PHE A 188 -12.30 0.50 10.41
CA PHE A 188 -11.96 -0.63 11.28
C PHE A 188 -11.51 -1.86 10.49
N ILE A 189 -12.27 -2.22 9.44
CA ILE A 189 -11.95 -3.38 8.58
C ILE A 189 -10.63 -3.12 7.86
N SER A 190 -10.45 -1.91 7.33
CA SER A 190 -9.23 -1.52 6.65
C SER A 190 -8.01 -1.50 7.58
N SER A 191 -8.18 -1.13 8.86
CA SER A 191 -7.12 -1.18 9.88
C SER A 191 -6.71 -2.62 10.22
N ILE A 192 -7.67 -3.55 10.30
CA ILE A 192 -7.39 -4.98 10.43
C ILE A 192 -6.61 -5.46 9.19
N GLY A 193 -7.05 -5.05 8.00
CA GLY A 193 -6.38 -5.37 6.74
C GLY A 193 -4.92 -4.91 6.71
N ALA A 194 -4.66 -3.65 7.05
CA ALA A 194 -3.32 -3.08 7.13
C ALA A 194 -2.45 -3.75 8.22
N SER A 195 -3.05 -4.17 9.34
CA SER A 195 -2.36 -4.93 10.39
C SER A 195 -1.93 -6.32 9.89
N LEU A 196 -2.78 -7.01 9.12
CA LEU A 196 -2.41 -8.27 8.47
C LEU A 196 -1.30 -8.08 7.44
N MET A 197 -1.34 -6.99 6.68
CA MET A 197 -0.26 -6.64 5.75
C MET A 197 1.05 -6.40 6.50
N CYS A 198 1.03 -5.69 7.63
CA CYS A 198 2.19 -5.53 8.51
C CYS A 198 2.77 -6.89 8.93
N ALA A 199 1.92 -7.79 9.43
CA ALA A 199 2.34 -9.14 9.83
C ALA A 199 2.94 -9.95 8.68
N GLY A 200 2.42 -9.79 7.46
CA GLY A 200 2.91 -10.48 6.26
C GLY A 200 4.23 -9.92 5.72
N TYR A 201 4.32 -8.61 5.52
CA TYR A 201 5.43 -7.95 4.82
C TYR A 201 6.62 -7.59 5.72
N ILE A 202 6.40 -7.10 6.95
CA ILE A 202 7.48 -6.62 7.83
C ILE A 202 8.53 -7.72 8.11
N PRO A 203 8.16 -8.96 8.46
CA PRO A 203 9.14 -10.01 8.71
C PRO A 203 9.98 -10.35 7.48
N TRP A 204 9.45 -10.11 6.28
CA TRP A 204 10.22 -10.26 5.05
C TRP A 204 11.17 -9.09 4.82
N GLY A 205 10.71 -7.84 4.97
CA GLY A 205 11.55 -6.65 4.90
C GLY A 205 12.73 -6.69 5.87
N VAL A 206 12.49 -7.07 7.13
CA VAL A 206 13.55 -7.26 8.14
C VAL A 206 14.58 -8.31 7.72
N ARG A 207 14.14 -9.45 7.14
CA ARG A 207 15.07 -10.48 6.63
C ARG A 207 15.92 -9.96 5.47
N ILE A 208 15.38 -9.14 4.58
CA ILE A 208 16.14 -8.50 3.50
C ILE A 208 17.22 -7.59 4.08
N LEU A 209 16.86 -6.72 5.02
CA LEU A 209 17.77 -5.76 5.64
C LEU A 209 18.89 -6.46 6.43
N GLN A 210 18.56 -7.55 7.13
CA GLN A 210 19.53 -8.39 7.85
C GLN A 210 20.40 -9.27 6.92
N GLY A 211 20.12 -9.31 5.61
CA GLY A 211 20.82 -10.19 4.66
C GLY A 211 20.51 -11.68 4.83
N ARG A 212 19.39 -12.03 5.48
CA ARG A 212 18.99 -13.41 5.82
C ARG A 212 17.98 -13.98 4.82
N MET A 213 18.23 -13.83 3.51
CA MET A 213 17.34 -14.39 2.49
C MET A 213 17.68 -15.86 2.19
N ARG A 214 16.68 -16.73 2.27
CA ARG A 214 16.73 -18.09 1.72
C ARG A 214 16.45 -18.00 0.21
N CYS A 215 17.48 -17.80 -0.60
CA CYS A 215 17.35 -17.83 -2.05
C CYS A 215 17.41 -19.30 -2.51
N THR A 216 16.25 -19.90 -2.78
CA THR A 216 16.16 -21.24 -3.43
C THR A 216 16.15 -21.15 -4.95
N SER A 217 16.13 -19.94 -5.51
CA SER A 217 16.27 -19.67 -6.93
C SER A 217 17.75 -19.60 -7.29
N ILE A 218 18.13 -20.30 -8.37
CA ILE A 218 19.46 -20.25 -9.02
C ILE A 218 19.83 -18.80 -9.41
N THR A 219 18.85 -17.89 -9.43
CA THR A 219 19.02 -16.46 -9.65
C THR A 219 18.50 -15.68 -8.44
N CYS A 220 19.42 -15.19 -7.62
CA CYS A 220 19.15 -14.17 -6.60
C CYS A 220 19.67 -12.84 -7.18
N PRO A 221 18.88 -12.15 -8.04
CA PRO A 221 19.38 -11.10 -8.94
C PRO A 221 19.82 -9.81 -8.24
N ILE A 222 19.56 -9.64 -6.94
CA ILE A 222 19.99 -8.45 -6.18
C ILE A 222 21.46 -8.57 -5.71
N PHE A 223 22.08 -9.76 -5.82
CA PHE A 223 23.39 -10.06 -5.24
C PHE A 223 24.42 -10.58 -6.25
N GLU A 224 24.45 -10.03 -7.46
CA GLU A 224 25.44 -10.44 -8.47
C GLU A 224 26.85 -9.85 -8.26
N SER A 225 27.09 -8.94 -7.32
CA SER A 225 28.45 -8.45 -7.06
C SER A 225 29.06 -9.02 -5.77
N LYS A 226 29.88 -10.07 -5.97
CA LYS A 226 30.80 -10.78 -5.04
C LYS A 226 30.25 -12.04 -4.38
N LYS A 227 30.51 -13.18 -5.04
CA LYS A 227 30.70 -14.47 -4.37
C LYS A 227 31.94 -14.33 -3.47
N ASP A 228 31.73 -14.21 -2.16
CA ASP A 228 32.83 -14.22 -1.19
C ASP A 228 33.23 -15.67 -0.86
N LYS A 229 34.53 -15.90 -0.69
CA LYS A 229 35.17 -17.23 -0.64
C LYS A 229 34.74 -18.10 0.54
N ASP A 230 34.00 -17.53 1.50
CA ASP A 230 33.62 -18.24 2.72
C ASP A 230 32.18 -18.79 2.74
N PHE A 231 31.35 -18.58 1.71
CA PHE A 231 30.08 -19.32 1.49
C PHE A 231 29.24 -19.68 2.73
N LYS A 232 29.17 -18.87 3.80
CA LYS A 232 28.41 -19.26 5.01
C LYS A 232 26.92 -18.95 4.89
N CYS A 233 26.26 -19.68 3.99
CA CYS A 233 24.93 -20.24 4.23
C CYS A 233 25.10 -21.31 5.31
N LYS A 234 24.82 -20.97 6.57
CA LYS A 234 25.17 -21.85 7.70
C LYS A 234 24.30 -23.10 7.88
N ILE A 235 23.17 -23.25 7.19
CA ILE A 235 22.40 -24.50 6.98
C ILE A 235 21.30 -24.18 5.95
N ALA A 236 21.17 -25.04 4.95
CA ALA A 236 20.39 -24.84 3.72
C ALA A 236 18.94 -25.32 3.87
N CYS A 237 17.96 -24.46 3.56
CA CYS A 237 16.55 -24.79 3.23
C CYS A 237 15.85 -23.58 2.62
#